data_AF-A0A7R9TZA1-F1
#
_entry.id   AF-A0A7R9TZA1-F1
#
_cell.length_a   1.000
_cell.length_b   1.000
_cell.length_c   1.000
_cell.angle_alpha   90.00
_cell.angle_beta   90.00
_cell.angle_gamma   90.00
#
_symmetry.space_group_name_H-M   'P 1'
#
loop_
_entity.id
_entity.type
_entity.pdbx_description
1 polymer ?
#
loop_
_entity_poly.entity_id
_entity_poly.type
_entity_poly.pdbx_seq_one_letter_code
_entity_poly.pdbx_strand_id
1 'polypeptide(L)'
;VVIMVGITSCAPCKRFVPRFDTIGAANRAEARFLRLYANENASLVRLAKDTLKLSATPSFFFYKGGELVHRHSGANSLKFTDALEEQLGKLPAGSWESKWGGTKKDGGAREPRAAAPRLTKAKREEMEDKVAQP
;
A
#
# COMPACT_ATOMS: atom_id res chain seq x y z
N VAL A 1 2.77 5.23 -4.16
CA VAL A 1 3.52 3.95 -4.12
C VAL A 1 2.56 2.85 -3.67
N VAL A 2 2.56 1.71 -4.33
CA VAL A 2 1.72 0.56 -4.01
C VAL A 2 2.63 -0.61 -3.70
N ILE A 3 2.46 -1.22 -2.53
CA ILE A 3 3.27 -2.34 -2.06
C ILE A 3 2.38 -3.57 -1.93
N MET A 4 2.73 -4.64 -2.64
CA MET A 4 2.17 -5.97 -2.45
C MET A 4 3.10 -6.77 -1.54
N VAL A 5 2.58 -7.21 -0.40
CA VAL A 5 3.30 -8.10 0.52
C VAL A 5 2.72 -9.51 0.42
N GLY A 6 3.59 -10.47 0.10
CA GLY A 6 3.25 -11.89 -0.02
C GLY A 6 4.24 -12.78 0.69
N ILE A 7 4.05 -14.09 0.52
CA ILE A 7 4.97 -15.15 0.97
C ILE A 7 5.27 -16.02 -0.26
N THR A 8 6.52 -16.47 -0.44
CA THR A 8 6.91 -17.21 -1.66
C THR A 8 6.14 -18.53 -1.86
N SER A 9 5.74 -19.20 -0.77
CA SER A 9 4.95 -20.44 -0.79
C SER A 9 3.42 -20.23 -0.88
N CYS A 10 2.94 -18.98 -0.95
CA CYS A 10 1.52 -18.66 -0.96
C CYS A 10 0.91 -18.78 -2.38
N ALA A 11 0.05 -19.78 -2.59
CA ALA A 11 -0.66 -20.00 -3.86
C ALA A 11 -1.47 -18.77 -4.36
N PRO A 12 -2.30 -18.09 -3.54
CA PRO A 12 -3.01 -16.90 -4.00
C PRO A 12 -2.07 -15.74 -4.35
N CYS A 13 -0.93 -15.62 -3.68
CA CYS A 13 0.09 -14.61 -3.98
C CYS A 13 0.70 -14.83 -5.36
N LYS A 14 1.12 -16.08 -5.66
CA LYS A 14 1.68 -16.46 -6.97
C LYS A 14 0.70 -16.24 -8.12
N ARG A 15 -0.58 -16.56 -7.91
CA ARG A 15 -1.62 -16.33 -8.94
C ARG A 15 -1.88 -14.85 -9.22
N PHE A 16 -1.69 -13.99 -8.22
CA PHE A 16 -1.96 -12.56 -8.36
C PHE A 16 -0.81 -11.79 -9.02
N VAL A 17 0.42 -12.30 -8.92
CA VAL A 17 1.64 -11.67 -9.44
C VAL A 17 1.51 -11.16 -10.90
N PRO A 18 1.09 -11.97 -11.89
CA PRO A 18 1.01 -11.51 -13.27
C PRO A 18 0.06 -10.31 -13.41
N ARG A 19 -1.06 -10.34 -12.68
CA ARG A 19 -2.05 -9.26 -12.71
C ARG A 19 -1.48 -7.99 -12.07
N PHE A 20 -0.79 -8.11 -10.95
CA PHE A 20 -0.13 -6.98 -10.31
C PHE A 20 0.90 -6.32 -11.24
N ASP A 21 1.69 -7.11 -11.95
CA ASP A 21 2.68 -6.61 -12.91
C ASP A 21 2.01 -5.91 -14.11
N THR A 22 0.95 -6.49 -14.68
CA THR A 22 0.18 -5.86 -15.76
C THR A 22 -0.42 -4.52 -15.33
N ILE A 23 -1.07 -4.46 -14.15
CA ILE A 23 -1.66 -3.22 -13.63
C ILE A 23 -0.55 -2.19 -13.34
N GLY A 24 0.56 -2.63 -12.77
CA GLY A 24 1.70 -1.78 -12.47
C GLY A 24 2.34 -1.17 -13.71
N ALA A 25 2.47 -1.95 -14.79
CA ALA A 25 2.95 -1.46 -16.08
C ALA A 25 1.99 -0.41 -16.67
N ALA A 26 0.67 -0.68 -16.66
CA ALA A 26 -0.33 0.24 -17.19
C ALA A 26 -0.42 1.57 -16.43
N ASN A 27 -0.14 1.58 -15.12
CA ASN A 27 -0.23 2.76 -14.26
C ASN A 27 1.14 3.30 -13.83
N ARG A 28 2.21 2.98 -14.58
CA ARG A 28 3.60 3.35 -14.23
C ARG A 28 3.85 4.87 -14.21
N ALA A 29 3.04 5.65 -14.94
CA ALA A 29 3.12 7.11 -14.94
C ALA A 29 2.56 7.73 -13.64
N GLU A 30 1.57 7.09 -13.02
CA GLU A 30 0.83 7.63 -11.89
C GLU A 30 1.29 7.04 -10.54
N ALA A 31 1.75 5.78 -10.54
CA ALA A 31 2.17 5.08 -9.34
C ALA A 31 3.38 4.16 -9.56
N ARG A 32 4.16 3.97 -8.49
CA ARG A 32 5.23 2.96 -8.40
C ARG A 32 4.71 1.74 -7.67
N PHE A 33 5.00 0.56 -8.19
CA PHE A 33 4.55 -0.73 -7.66
C PHE A 33 5.76 -1.50 -7.16
N LEU A 34 5.69 -2.01 -5.93
CA LEU A 34 6.71 -2.87 -5.32
C LEU A 34 6.09 -4.17 -4.86
N ARG A 35 6.84 -5.26 -5.00
CA ARG A 35 6.52 -6.56 -4.43
C ARG A 35 7.54 -6.87 -3.35
N LEU A 36 7.06 -7.34 -2.21
CA LEU A 36 7.88 -7.76 -1.08
C LEU A 36 7.44 -9.16 -0.65
N TYR A 37 8.41 -10.03 -0.40
CA TYR A 37 8.15 -11.33 0.21
C TYR A 37 8.57 -11.30 1.68
N ALA A 38 7.60 -11.45 2.57
CA ALA A 38 7.81 -11.36 4.01
C ALA A 38 8.79 -12.43 4.54
N ASN A 39 8.92 -13.56 3.84
CA ASN A 39 9.77 -14.68 4.23
C ASN A 39 11.14 -14.72 3.53
N GLU A 40 11.52 -13.65 2.84
CA GLU A 40 12.78 -13.62 2.08
C GLU A 40 14.00 -13.38 2.98
N ASN A 41 13.87 -12.54 4.02
CA ASN A 41 14.94 -12.31 5.00
C ASN A 41 14.37 -11.94 6.38
N ALA A 42 15.19 -12.06 7.42
CA ALA A 42 14.76 -11.81 8.81
C ALA A 42 14.24 -10.38 9.02
N SER A 43 14.81 -9.38 8.34
CA SER A 43 14.36 -7.99 8.44
C SER A 43 12.95 -7.82 7.86
N LEU A 44 12.62 -8.47 6.75
CA LEU A 44 11.29 -8.47 6.14
C LEU A 44 10.28 -9.25 6.97
N VAL A 45 10.70 -10.32 7.65
CA VAL A 45 9.86 -11.04 8.63
C VAL A 45 9.45 -10.09 9.75
N ARG A 46 10.43 -9.37 10.33
CA ARG A 46 10.16 -8.38 11.39
C ARG A 46 9.33 -7.22 10.89
N LEU A 47 9.62 -6.68 9.70
CA LEU A 47 8.81 -5.64 9.07
C LEU A 47 7.35 -6.07 8.89
N ALA A 48 7.12 -7.27 8.37
CA ALA A 48 5.79 -7.80 8.14
C ALA A 48 5.02 -8.01 9.46
N LYS A 49 5.68 -8.55 10.49
CA LYS A 49 5.06 -8.86 11.77
C LYS A 49 4.87 -7.64 12.67
N ASP A 50 5.93 -6.85 12.84
CA ASP A 50 6.02 -5.82 13.87
C ASP A 50 5.52 -4.46 13.38
N THR A 51 5.86 -4.08 12.15
CA THR A 51 5.50 -2.78 11.55
C THR A 51 4.19 -2.86 10.78
N LEU A 52 4.09 -3.77 9.81
CA LEU A 52 2.93 -3.86 8.92
C LEU A 52 1.77 -4.64 9.54
N LYS A 53 1.98 -5.33 10.66
CA LYS A 53 0.98 -6.19 11.32
C LYS A 53 0.23 -7.06 10.31
N LEU A 54 0.99 -7.77 9.48
CA LEU A 54 0.46 -8.56 8.37
C LEU A 54 -0.37 -9.74 8.90
N SER A 55 -1.67 -9.75 8.60
CA SER A 55 -2.60 -10.80 9.05
C SER A 55 -2.92 -11.84 7.97
N ALA A 56 -2.84 -11.45 6.70
CA ALA A 56 -3.20 -12.28 5.55
C ALA A 56 -2.36 -11.91 4.33
N THR A 57 -2.21 -12.85 3.39
CA THR A 57 -1.46 -12.64 2.14
C THR A 57 -2.26 -13.09 0.91
N PRO A 58 -2.17 -12.37 -0.21
CA PRO A 58 -1.45 -11.11 -0.38
C PRO A 58 -2.14 -9.95 0.35
N SER A 59 -1.36 -9.01 0.87
CA SER A 59 -1.84 -7.72 1.37
C SER A 59 -1.29 -6.59 0.54
N PHE A 60 -2.09 -5.55 0.35
CA PHE A 60 -1.75 -4.38 -0.44
C PHE A 60 -1.76 -3.14 0.44
N PHE A 61 -0.71 -2.33 0.32
CA PHE A 61 -0.53 -1.09 1.06
C PHE A 61 -0.31 0.05 0.06
N PHE A 62 -1.12 1.09 0.17
CA PHE A 62 -1.07 2.25 -0.72
C PHE A 62 -0.53 3.43 0.07
N TYR A 63 0.56 3.99 -0.42
CA TYR A 63 1.23 5.15 0.17
C TYR A 63 1.17 6.36 -0.76
N LYS A 64 0.83 7.53 -0.22
CA LYS A 64 0.91 8.84 -0.89
C LYS A 64 1.70 9.79 -0.01
N GLY A 65 2.76 10.39 -0.56
CA GLY A 65 3.61 11.31 0.22
C GLY A 65 4.28 10.70 1.45
N GLY A 66 4.45 9.37 1.49
CA GLY A 66 4.99 8.65 2.65
C GLY A 66 3.95 8.13 3.64
N GLU A 67 2.67 8.48 3.47
CA GLU A 67 1.60 8.09 4.39
C GLU A 67 0.74 6.96 3.85
N LEU A 68 0.36 6.02 4.71
CA LEU A 68 -0.52 4.92 4.36
C LEU A 68 -1.96 5.44 4.19
N VAL A 69 -2.46 5.46 2.96
CA VAL A 69 -3.80 5.97 2.63
C VAL A 69 -4.84 4.86 2.49
N HIS A 70 -4.41 3.64 2.17
CA HIS A 70 -5.32 2.50 2.03
C HIS A 70 -4.56 1.18 2.25
N ARG A 71 -5.26 0.21 2.84
CA ARG A 71 -4.76 -1.15 3.04
C ARG A 71 -5.90 -2.14 2.94
N HIS A 72 -5.67 -3.25 2.26
CA HIS A 72 -6.57 -4.41 2.28
C HIS A 72 -5.81 -5.70 2.00
N SER A 73 -6.47 -6.85 2.18
CA SER A 73 -5.91 -8.17 1.87
C SER A 73 -6.81 -8.98 0.92
N GLY A 74 -6.22 -10.04 0.37
CA GLY A 74 -6.88 -11.04 -0.48
C GLY A 74 -6.56 -10.89 -1.97
N ALA A 75 -6.57 -12.00 -2.70
CA ALA A 75 -6.20 -12.04 -4.13
C ALA A 75 -7.36 -11.71 -5.09
N ASN A 76 -8.26 -10.78 -4.73
CA ASN A 76 -9.37 -10.38 -5.60
C ASN A 76 -8.94 -9.21 -6.49
N SER A 77 -8.88 -9.45 -7.80
CA SER A 77 -8.41 -8.47 -8.80
C SER A 77 -9.29 -7.23 -8.90
N LEU A 78 -10.61 -7.37 -8.76
CA LEU A 78 -11.54 -6.24 -8.80
C LEU A 78 -11.40 -5.40 -7.53
N LYS A 79 -11.33 -6.04 -6.36
CA LYS A 79 -11.09 -5.37 -5.07
C LYS A 79 -9.79 -4.53 -5.12
N PHE A 80 -8.73 -5.07 -5.71
CA PHE A 80 -7.47 -4.35 -5.87
C PHE A 80 -7.56 -3.19 -6.88
N THR A 81 -8.20 -3.42 -8.03
CA THR A 81 -8.31 -2.40 -9.10
C THR A 81 -9.16 -1.24 -8.64
N ASP A 82 -10.31 -1.49 -8.00
CA ASP A 82 -11.17 -0.44 -7.43
C ASP A 82 -10.39 0.40 -6.39
N ALA A 83 -9.59 -0.26 -5.52
CA ALA A 83 -8.78 0.45 -4.54
C ALA A 83 -7.74 1.35 -5.21
N LEU A 84 -7.06 0.83 -6.25
CA LEU A 84 -6.09 1.60 -7.01
C LEU A 84 -6.75 2.80 -7.68
N GLU A 85 -7.85 2.60 -8.39
CA GLU A 85 -8.54 3.66 -9.12
C GLU A 85 -9.08 4.75 -8.19
N GLU A 86 -9.62 4.39 -7.02
CA GLU A 86 -9.99 5.38 -6.00
C GLU A 86 -8.75 6.17 -5.53
N GLN A 87 -7.62 5.49 -5.30
CA GLN A 87 -6.39 6.18 -4.94
C GLN A 87 -5.78 7.01 -6.08
N LEU A 88 -6.06 6.70 -7.33
CA LEU A 88 -5.65 7.52 -8.48
C LEU A 88 -6.65 8.66 -8.77
N GLY A 89 -7.78 8.72 -8.07
CA GLY A 89 -8.84 9.71 -8.30
C GLY A 89 -9.72 9.41 -9.52
N LYS A 90 -9.64 8.20 -10.07
CA LYS A 90 -10.49 7.71 -11.17
C LYS A 90 -11.87 7.26 -10.67
N LEU A 91 -11.94 6.81 -9.41
CA LEU A 91 -13.19 6.53 -8.70
C LEU A 91 -13.44 7.54 -7.58
N PRO A 92 -14.72 7.84 -7.25
CA PRO A 92 -15.05 8.71 -6.13
C PRO A 92 -14.63 8.09 -4.80
N ALA A 93 -14.18 8.94 -3.88
CA ALA A 93 -13.75 8.54 -2.54
C ALA A 93 -14.87 7.81 -1.78
N GLY A 94 -14.55 6.69 -1.14
CA GLY A 94 -15.51 5.85 -0.40
C GLY A 94 -16.28 4.83 -1.25
N SER A 95 -16.07 4.81 -2.57
CA SER A 95 -16.66 3.81 -3.47
C SER A 95 -16.16 2.40 -3.15
N TRP A 96 -14.88 2.25 -2.83
CA TRP A 96 -14.32 0.96 -2.44
C TRP A 96 -14.94 0.44 -1.14
N GLU A 97 -15.02 1.28 -0.10
CA GLU A 97 -15.59 0.90 1.20
C GLU A 97 -17.05 0.46 1.07
N SER A 98 -17.84 1.20 0.28
CA SER A 98 -19.25 0.90 0.05
C SER A 98 -19.45 -0.48 -0.60
N LYS A 99 -18.52 -0.91 -1.46
CA LYS A 99 -18.58 -2.18 -2.19
C LYS A 99 -17.95 -3.35 -1.42
N TRP A 100 -16.86 -3.11 -0.70
CA TRP A 100 -16.02 -4.17 -0.14
C TRP A 100 -15.95 -4.19 1.39
N GLY A 101 -16.35 -3.12 2.09
CA GLY A 101 -16.21 -2.94 3.53
C GLY A 101 -16.95 -3.97 4.40
N GLY A 102 -17.96 -4.65 3.85
CA GLY A 102 -18.72 -5.71 4.54
C GLY A 102 -18.13 -7.13 4.40
N THR A 103 -17.11 -7.32 3.56
CA THR A 103 -16.49 -8.65 3.39
C THR A 103 -15.50 -8.93 4.53
N LYS A 104 -15.74 -10.00 5.32
CA LYS A 104 -15.00 -10.46 6.52
C LYS A 104 -13.65 -9.74 6.75
N LYS A 105 -13.64 -8.84 7.76
CA LYS A 105 -12.52 -8.08 8.34
C LYS A 105 -11.14 -8.46 7.80
N ASP A 106 -10.65 -7.66 6.85
CA ASP A 106 -9.21 -7.45 6.70
C ASP A 106 -8.68 -7.04 8.09
N GLY A 107 -7.81 -7.88 8.68
CA GLY A 107 -7.25 -7.69 10.03
C GLY A 107 -6.83 -6.23 10.25
N GLY A 108 -7.52 -5.58 11.18
CA GLY A 108 -7.66 -4.13 11.22
C GLY A 108 -6.37 -3.36 11.46
N ALA A 109 -6.30 -2.22 10.78
CA ALA A 109 -6.07 -0.92 11.39
C ALA A 109 -6.69 0.15 10.48
N ARG A 110 -7.90 0.60 10.81
CA ARG A 110 -8.36 1.92 10.37
C ARG A 110 -7.68 2.91 11.30
N GLU A 111 -6.48 3.37 10.93
CA GLU A 111 -5.96 4.58 11.55
C GLU A 111 -6.86 5.77 11.13
N PRO A 112 -7.18 6.68 12.06
CA PRO A 112 -8.06 7.79 11.76
C PRO A 112 -7.41 8.65 10.67
N ARG A 113 -8.25 9.14 9.76
CA ARG A 113 -7.91 10.17 8.79
C ARG A 113 -7.59 11.46 9.55
N ALA A 114 -6.40 11.54 10.15
CA ALA A 114 -5.78 12.80 10.48
C ALA A 114 -5.21 13.33 9.17
N ALA A 115 -5.73 14.46 8.70
CA ALA A 115 -5.01 15.24 7.72
C ALA A 115 -3.64 15.54 8.31
N ALA A 116 -2.60 14.94 7.77
CA ALA A 116 -1.25 15.33 8.14
C ALA A 116 -1.09 16.82 7.86
N PRO A 117 -0.53 17.59 8.79
CA PRO A 117 -0.25 18.99 8.53
C PRO A 117 0.67 19.03 7.31
N ARG A 118 0.23 19.75 6.26
CA ARG A 118 1.07 20.06 5.11
C ARG A 118 2.39 20.60 5.65
N LEU A 119 3.52 19.92 5.37
CA LEU A 119 4.81 20.55 5.58
C LEU A 119 4.80 21.83 4.73
N THR A 120 4.87 22.96 5.41
CA THR A 120 5.04 24.26 4.77
C THR A 120 6.41 24.27 4.08
N LYS A 121 6.56 25.02 2.99
CA LYS A 121 7.86 25.20 2.30
C LYS A 121 9.00 25.48 3.28
N ALA A 122 8.73 26.29 4.31
CA ALA A 122 9.67 26.62 5.39
C ALA A 122 10.27 25.38 6.08
N LYS A 123 9.49 24.31 6.30
CA LYS A 123 9.96 23.11 6.99
C LYS A 123 10.71 22.13 6.07
N ARG A 124 10.57 22.29 4.75
CA ARG A 124 11.36 21.56 3.74
C ARG A 124 12.73 22.21 3.55
N GLU A 125 12.77 23.54 3.52
CA GLU A 125 14.03 24.31 3.44
C GLU A 125 14.91 24.13 4.68
N GLU A 126 14.33 24.10 5.89
CA GLU A 126 15.11 23.86 7.13
C GLU A 126 15.75 22.45 7.20
N MET A 127 15.18 21.49 6.48
CA MET A 127 15.70 20.11 6.45
C MET A 127 16.81 19.94 5.40
N GLU A 128 16.75 20.69 4.29
CA GLU A 128 17.82 20.72 3.28
C GLU A 128 19.07 21.45 3.81
N ASP A 129 18.90 22.48 4.65
CA ASP A 129 20.01 23.23 5.24
C ASP A 129 20.80 22.41 6.30
N LYS A 130 20.12 21.51 7.02
CA LYS A 130 20.75 20.60 8.00
C LYS A 130 21.52 19.43 7.36
N VAL A 131 21.35 19.20 6.06
CA VAL A 131 22.10 18.21 5.26
C VAL A 131 23.17 18.92 4.41
N ALA A 132 23.57 20.14 4.77
CA ALA A 132 24.54 20.91 4.00
C ALA A 132 25.65 21.54 4.86
N GLN A 133 26.01 20.95 5.99
CA GLN A 133 27.23 21.33 6.72
C GLN A 133 28.08 20.09 7.06
N PRO A 134 29.43 20.18 6.92
CA PRO A 134 30.34 19.03 6.84
C PRO A 134 30.51 18.27 8.16
#